data_AF-A0A1G4B9N7-F1
#
_entry.id   AF-A0A1G4B9N7-F1
#
_cell.length_a   1.000
_cell.length_b   1.000
_cell.length_c   1.000
_cell.angle_alpha   90.00
_cell.angle_beta   90.00
_cell.angle_gamma   90.00
#
_symmetry.space_group_name_H-M   'P 1'
#
loop_
_entity.id
_entity.type
_entity.pdbx_description
1 polymer ?
#
loop_
_entity_poly.entity_id
_entity_poly.type
_entity_poly.pdbx_seq_one_letter_code
_entity_poly.pdbx_strand_id
1 'polypeptide(L)'
;MILGVGVVAETDGLEASLTHKGLYGIDESEMLRGFEVAMTRNGNIFMGMEPPCLSASITAATEDNLDLYWYRDARLCHVRAAIEEAAGNQKSSNGPGGGGESFAESIQSVLKSDGYFAAIQAIARHIAKRMSIILMIDVDGIELDGPSIATYGLDSMIGAEMRTWLFKEFGLNYPFQQLLSPTLSFTKLADVVAERLLALRLTGSHMKLAHMLLA
;
A
#
# COMPACT_ATOMS: atom_id res chain seq x y z
N MET A 1 -17.71 4.66 -0.41
CA MET A 1 -17.95 6.14 -0.49
C MET A 1 -19.19 6.38 -1.32
N ILE A 2 -19.83 7.55 -1.25
CA ILE A 2 -20.97 7.89 -2.11
C ILE A 2 -20.48 8.84 -3.20
N LEU A 3 -20.72 8.49 -4.46
CA LEU A 3 -20.31 9.27 -5.63
C LEU A 3 -21.36 10.32 -5.96
N GLY A 4 -20.91 11.49 -6.44
CA GLY A 4 -21.80 12.55 -6.90
C GLY A 4 -22.57 13.32 -5.81
N VAL A 5 -22.35 13.00 -4.52
CA VAL A 5 -23.03 13.65 -3.40
C VAL A 5 -22.05 14.03 -2.28
N GLY A 6 -22.21 15.23 -1.72
CA GLY A 6 -21.49 15.71 -0.55
C GLY A 6 -20.00 15.94 -0.79
N VAL A 7 -19.18 15.74 0.26
CA VAL A 7 -17.76 16.13 0.28
C VAL A 7 -16.94 15.49 -0.85
N VAL A 8 -17.26 14.25 -1.24
CA VAL A 8 -16.54 13.56 -2.33
C VAL A 8 -16.80 14.22 -3.68
N ALA A 9 -18.00 14.75 -3.90
CA ALA A 9 -18.34 15.47 -5.13
C ALA A 9 -17.87 16.94 -5.11
N GLU A 10 -17.77 17.54 -3.93
CA GLU A 10 -17.33 18.93 -3.76
C GLU A 10 -15.81 19.09 -3.76
N THR A 11 -15.06 18.02 -3.48
CA THR A 11 -13.60 18.06 -3.36
C THR A 11 -12.94 17.37 -4.56
N ASP A 12 -12.32 18.16 -5.43
CA ASP A 12 -11.56 17.65 -6.56
C ASP A 12 -10.44 16.69 -6.09
N GLY A 13 -10.33 15.54 -6.75
CA GLY A 13 -9.29 14.54 -6.48
C GLY A 13 -9.52 13.64 -5.26
N LEU A 14 -10.48 13.96 -4.36
CA LEU A 14 -10.74 13.13 -3.18
C LEU A 14 -11.25 11.72 -3.55
N GLU A 15 -12.09 11.61 -4.58
CA GLU A 15 -12.54 10.32 -5.11
C GLU A 15 -11.37 9.45 -5.56
N ALA A 16 -10.42 10.02 -6.31
CA ALA A 16 -9.23 9.32 -6.78
C ALA A 16 -8.37 8.86 -5.59
N SER A 17 -8.16 9.72 -4.60
CA SER A 17 -7.40 9.39 -3.38
C SER A 17 -8.07 8.28 -2.55
N LEU A 18 -9.40 8.26 -2.44
CA LEU A 18 -10.13 7.20 -1.75
C LEU A 18 -10.10 5.88 -2.55
N THR A 19 -10.20 5.95 -3.88
CA THR A 19 -10.06 4.78 -4.76
C THR A 19 -8.67 4.18 -4.64
N HIS A 20 -7.63 5.01 -4.55
CA HIS A 20 -6.26 4.57 -4.30
C HIS A 20 -6.10 3.91 -2.91
N LYS A 21 -7.02 4.12 -1.97
CA LYS A 21 -7.09 3.39 -0.68
C LYS A 21 -7.88 2.07 -0.76
N GLY A 22 -8.23 1.62 -1.96
CA GLY A 22 -8.98 0.38 -2.20
C GLY A 22 -10.46 0.48 -1.85
N LEU A 23 -10.97 1.70 -1.60
CA LEU A 23 -12.39 1.95 -1.41
C LEU A 23 -13.06 2.06 -2.78
N TYR A 24 -14.29 1.56 -2.90
CA TYR A 24 -15.12 1.82 -4.07
C TYR A 24 -16.29 2.73 -3.72
N GLY A 25 -16.82 3.37 -4.75
CA GLY A 25 -17.97 4.25 -4.67
C GLY A 25 -19.27 3.55 -5.02
N ILE A 26 -20.33 3.88 -4.30
CA ILE A 26 -21.72 3.62 -4.69
C ILE A 26 -22.33 4.93 -5.17
N ASP A 27 -23.24 4.89 -6.13
CA ASP A 27 -23.91 6.12 -6.60
C ASP A 27 -25.06 6.55 -5.65
N GLU A 28 -25.59 7.75 -5.87
CA GLU A 28 -26.73 8.26 -5.09
C GLU A 28 -27.94 7.35 -5.19
N SER A 29 -28.20 6.78 -6.38
CA SER A 29 -29.38 5.95 -6.61
C SER A 29 -29.32 4.63 -5.83
N GLU A 30 -28.14 4.04 -5.73
CA GLU A 30 -27.86 2.84 -4.95
C GLU A 30 -28.00 3.11 -3.46
N MET A 31 -27.47 4.24 -2.98
CA MET A 31 -27.66 4.70 -1.60
C MET A 31 -29.15 4.84 -1.26
N LEU A 32 -29.92 5.57 -2.09
CA LEU A 32 -31.34 5.80 -1.87
C LEU A 32 -32.13 4.49 -1.88
N ARG A 33 -31.78 3.56 -2.78
CA ARG A 33 -32.36 2.22 -2.79
C ARG A 33 -32.05 1.44 -1.51
N GLY A 34 -30.83 1.56 -1.00
CA GLY A 34 -30.49 0.97 0.29
C GLY A 34 -31.33 1.49 1.45
N PHE A 35 -31.62 2.80 1.47
CA PHE A 35 -32.54 3.38 2.45
C PHE A 35 -33.97 2.84 2.31
N GLU A 36 -34.49 2.74 1.09
CA GLU A 36 -35.81 2.15 0.85
C GLU A 36 -35.89 0.72 1.40
N VAL A 37 -34.90 -0.12 1.10
CA VAL A 37 -34.88 -1.51 1.57
C VAL A 37 -34.76 -1.57 3.10
N ALA A 38 -33.96 -0.68 3.72
CA ALA A 38 -33.80 -0.61 5.17
C ALA A 38 -35.09 -0.15 5.87
N MET A 39 -35.88 0.72 5.25
CA MET A 39 -37.17 1.16 5.78
C MET A 39 -38.27 0.11 5.61
N THR A 40 -38.18 -0.72 4.57
CA THR A 40 -39.22 -1.70 4.22
C THR A 40 -39.03 -3.05 4.93
N ARG A 41 -37.78 -3.41 5.25
CA ARG A 41 -37.44 -4.67 5.92
C ARG A 41 -36.94 -4.41 7.33
N ASN A 42 -37.44 -5.15 8.31
CA ASN A 42 -36.84 -5.20 9.64
C ASN A 42 -35.52 -5.99 9.58
N GLY A 43 -34.42 -5.29 9.30
CA GLY A 43 -33.08 -5.87 9.24
C GLY A 43 -31.98 -4.84 9.02
N ASN A 44 -30.76 -5.19 9.38
CA ASN A 44 -29.58 -4.35 9.14
C ASN A 44 -29.05 -4.60 7.72
N ILE A 45 -28.80 -3.53 6.98
CA ILE A 45 -28.19 -3.59 5.65
C ILE A 45 -26.81 -2.94 5.72
N PHE A 46 -25.83 -3.61 5.13
CA PHE A 46 -24.48 -3.09 4.96
C PHE A 46 -24.22 -2.90 3.47
N MET A 47 -24.19 -1.64 3.04
CA MET A 47 -23.84 -1.26 1.66
C MET A 47 -22.34 -1.04 1.54
N GLY A 48 -21.80 -1.07 0.31
CA GLY A 48 -20.39 -0.77 0.07
C GLY A 48 -19.42 -1.86 0.56
N MET A 49 -19.92 -3.05 0.88
CA MET A 49 -19.14 -4.18 1.38
C MET A 49 -19.28 -5.43 0.50
N GLU A 50 -19.68 -5.23 -0.75
CA GLU A 50 -19.92 -6.33 -1.67
C GLU A 50 -18.58 -6.97 -2.07
N PRO A 51 -18.39 -8.28 -1.83
CA PRO A 51 -17.09 -8.92 -2.08
C PRO A 51 -16.54 -8.76 -3.50
N PRO A 52 -17.34 -8.84 -4.59
CA PRO A 52 -16.84 -8.62 -5.95
C PRO A 52 -16.34 -7.20 -6.17
N CYS A 53 -17.09 -6.20 -5.72
CA CYS A 53 -16.75 -4.79 -5.88
C CYS A 53 -15.49 -4.44 -5.06
N LEU A 54 -15.42 -4.91 -3.82
CA LEU A 54 -14.22 -4.81 -2.98
C LEU A 54 -13.03 -5.54 -3.61
N SER A 55 -13.21 -6.74 -4.16
CA SER A 55 -12.10 -7.46 -4.81
C SER A 55 -11.54 -6.69 -6.00
N ALA A 56 -12.42 -6.07 -6.80
CA ALA A 56 -12.03 -5.26 -7.95
C ALA A 56 -11.33 -3.97 -7.52
N SER A 57 -11.84 -3.26 -6.51
CA SER A 57 -11.23 -2.02 -6.01
C SER A 57 -9.90 -2.26 -5.32
N ILE A 58 -9.80 -3.33 -4.53
CA ILE A 58 -8.54 -3.76 -3.93
C ILE A 58 -7.57 -4.10 -5.06
N THR A 59 -7.93 -4.97 -6.00
CA THR A 59 -7.04 -5.36 -7.11
C THR A 59 -6.60 -4.16 -7.95
N ALA A 60 -7.49 -3.22 -8.25
CA ALA A 60 -7.15 -1.99 -8.97
C ALA A 60 -6.20 -1.08 -8.19
N ALA A 61 -6.29 -1.08 -6.86
CA ALA A 61 -5.33 -0.42 -5.98
C ALA A 61 -4.05 -1.25 -5.73
N THR A 62 -4.04 -2.53 -6.12
CA THR A 62 -2.97 -3.50 -5.81
C THR A 62 -1.94 -3.57 -6.93
N GLU A 63 -1.00 -2.63 -6.87
CA GLU A 63 0.38 -2.88 -7.30
C GLU A 63 1.28 -2.76 -6.06
N ASP A 64 1.05 -3.63 -5.06
CA ASP A 64 1.94 -3.93 -3.92
C ASP A 64 1.89 -3.08 -2.64
N ASN A 65 0.98 -2.12 -2.44
CA ASN A 65 1.13 -1.20 -1.29
C ASN A 65 -0.11 -0.81 -0.49
N LEU A 66 -1.16 -1.62 -0.50
CA LEU A 66 -2.35 -1.36 0.31
C LEU A 66 -2.37 -2.14 1.63
N ASP A 67 -1.91 -1.52 2.73
CA ASP A 67 -2.13 -2.04 4.09
C ASP A 67 -3.56 -1.69 4.53
N LEU A 68 -4.52 -2.51 4.10
CA LEU A 68 -5.91 -2.44 4.57
C LEU A 68 -5.95 -2.95 6.02
N TYR A 69 -5.98 -2.03 6.99
CA TYR A 69 -5.94 -2.35 8.42
C TYR A 69 -6.97 -3.40 8.85
N TRP A 70 -8.12 -3.43 8.18
CA TRP A 70 -9.23 -4.34 8.47
C TRP A 70 -9.09 -5.71 7.79
N TYR A 71 -8.31 -5.83 6.71
CA TYR A 71 -8.21 -7.06 5.91
C TYR A 71 -7.60 -8.23 6.70
N ARG A 72 -6.71 -7.92 7.65
CA ARG A 72 -6.09 -8.93 8.54
C ARG A 72 -6.83 -9.13 9.86
N ASP A 73 -7.92 -8.40 10.10
CA ASP A 73 -8.72 -8.55 11.32
C ASP A 73 -9.43 -9.90 11.33
N ALA A 74 -9.21 -10.69 12.40
CA ALA A 74 -9.81 -12.02 12.54
C ALA A 74 -11.36 -11.98 12.53
N ARG A 75 -11.96 -10.86 12.97
CA ARG A 75 -13.43 -10.68 12.99
C ARG A 75 -14.02 -10.57 11.59
N LEU A 76 -13.21 -10.21 10.60
CA LEU A 76 -13.62 -10.02 9.20
C LEU A 76 -13.15 -11.17 8.31
N CYS A 77 -12.78 -12.32 8.89
CA CYS A 77 -12.28 -13.47 8.15
C CYS A 77 -13.24 -13.98 7.07
N HIS A 78 -14.56 -13.91 7.31
CA HIS A 78 -15.58 -14.30 6.34
C HIS A 78 -15.68 -13.33 5.17
N VAL A 79 -15.58 -12.03 5.43
CA VAL A 79 -15.55 -11.01 4.37
C VAL A 79 -14.29 -11.19 3.52
N ARG A 80 -13.14 -11.41 4.16
CA ARG A 80 -11.90 -11.72 3.45
C ARG A 80 -12.04 -12.96 2.57
N ALA A 81 -12.56 -14.06 3.12
CA ALA A 81 -12.75 -15.29 2.34
C ALA A 81 -13.67 -15.07 1.13
N ALA A 82 -14.75 -14.30 1.29
CA ALA A 82 -15.65 -13.96 0.19
C ALA A 82 -14.98 -13.08 -0.88
N ILE A 83 -14.11 -12.14 -0.48
CA ILE A 83 -13.32 -11.31 -1.41
C ILE A 83 -12.33 -12.18 -2.18
N GLU A 84 -11.62 -13.08 -1.49
CA GLU A 84 -10.65 -14.00 -2.09
C GLU A 84 -11.33 -14.97 -3.07
N GLU A 85 -12.52 -15.47 -2.75
CA GLU A 85 -13.34 -16.29 -3.66
C GLU A 85 -13.79 -15.50 -4.89
N ALA A 86 -14.26 -14.26 -4.71
CA ALA A 86 -14.66 -13.39 -5.81
C ALA A 86 -13.49 -13.05 -6.74
N ALA A 87 -12.29 -12.85 -6.18
CA ALA A 87 -11.05 -12.67 -6.94
C ALA A 87 -10.61 -13.96 -7.66
N GLY A 88 -10.79 -15.13 -7.03
CA GLY A 88 -10.46 -16.44 -7.60
C GLY A 88 -11.30 -16.81 -8.82
N ASN A 89 -12.57 -16.43 -8.85
CA ASN A 89 -13.44 -16.63 -10.03
C ASN A 89 -13.04 -15.79 -11.25
N GLN A 90 -12.20 -14.76 -11.09
CA GLN A 90 -11.63 -14.01 -12.22
C GLN A 90 -10.33 -14.63 -12.76
N LYS A 91 -9.71 -15.58 -12.05
CA LYS A 91 -8.48 -16.27 -12.47
C LYS A 91 -8.75 -17.73 -12.80
N SER A 92 -9.28 -17.98 -13.99
CA SER A 92 -9.06 -19.28 -14.63
C SER A 92 -7.59 -19.40 -15.04
N SER A 93 -6.92 -20.45 -14.55
CA SER A 93 -5.52 -20.87 -14.79
C SER A 93 -4.39 -20.12 -14.07
N ASN A 94 -4.12 -20.48 -12.81
CA ASN A 94 -2.88 -21.20 -12.44
C ASN A 94 -2.89 -21.56 -10.95
N GLY A 95 -2.10 -22.59 -10.62
CA GLY A 95 -2.04 -23.30 -9.34
C GLY A 95 -1.78 -22.46 -8.07
N PRO A 96 -1.70 -23.13 -6.91
CA PRO A 96 -1.69 -22.49 -5.59
C PRO A 96 -0.44 -21.64 -5.43
N GLY A 97 -0.58 -20.32 -5.59
CA GLY A 97 0.52 -19.37 -5.57
C GLY A 97 0.06 -18.01 -5.08
N GLY A 98 0.64 -17.59 -3.96
CA GLY A 98 0.42 -16.27 -3.37
C GLY A 98 1.51 -15.91 -2.35
N GLY A 99 2.72 -16.45 -2.53
CA GLY A 99 3.91 -15.76 -2.05
C GLY A 99 4.24 -14.72 -3.09
N GLY A 100 3.80 -13.48 -2.87
CA GLY A 100 4.27 -12.35 -3.68
C GLY A 100 5.80 -12.38 -3.65
N GLU A 101 6.42 -12.41 -4.82
CA GLU A 101 7.85 -12.12 -4.95
C GLU A 101 8.08 -10.83 -4.17
N SER A 102 8.89 -10.89 -3.12
CA SER A 102 9.05 -9.75 -2.23
C SER A 102 9.53 -8.57 -3.08
N PHE A 103 9.00 -7.36 -2.88
CA PHE A 103 9.52 -6.17 -3.55
C PHE A 103 11.06 -6.08 -3.42
N ALA A 104 11.61 -6.60 -2.33
CA ALA A 104 13.04 -6.78 -2.13
C ALA A 104 13.74 -7.70 -3.15
N GLU A 105 13.09 -8.75 -3.65
CA GLU A 105 13.58 -9.65 -4.70
C GLU A 105 13.55 -8.98 -6.08
N SER A 106 12.50 -8.20 -6.38
CA SER A 106 12.42 -7.39 -7.59
C SER A 106 13.54 -6.34 -7.65
N ILE A 107 13.76 -5.59 -6.55
CA ILE A 107 14.86 -4.63 -6.45
C ILE A 107 16.24 -5.32 -6.56
N GLN A 108 16.39 -6.54 -6.03
CA GLN A 108 17.63 -7.31 -6.19
C GLN A 108 17.90 -7.70 -7.64
N SER A 109 16.87 -7.97 -8.43
CA SER A 109 17.03 -8.24 -9.86
C SER A 109 17.52 -6.99 -10.61
N VAL A 110 16.91 -5.84 -10.33
CA VAL A 110 17.26 -4.53 -10.93
C VAL A 110 18.69 -4.13 -10.58
N LEU A 111 19.12 -4.38 -9.34
CA LEU A 111 20.49 -4.08 -8.91
C LEU A 111 21.54 -4.88 -9.70
N LYS A 112 21.21 -6.08 -10.17
CA LYS A 112 22.12 -6.93 -10.97
C LYS A 112 22.13 -6.57 -12.45
N SER A 113 21.00 -6.13 -13.02
CA SER A 113 20.86 -5.83 -14.45
C SER A 113 21.23 -4.40 -14.79
N ASP A 114 20.64 -3.42 -14.09
CA ASP A 114 20.60 -2.01 -14.50
C ASP A 114 21.43 -1.09 -13.58
N GLY A 115 22.03 -1.67 -12.53
CA GLY A 115 22.98 -1.01 -11.65
C GLY A 115 22.34 -0.24 -10.48
N TYR A 116 23.20 0.34 -9.65
CA TYR A 116 22.82 0.95 -8.37
C TYR A 116 21.85 2.14 -8.52
N PHE A 117 22.07 2.99 -9.53
CA PHE A 117 21.23 4.17 -9.77
C PHE A 117 19.78 3.82 -10.15
N ALA A 118 19.60 2.78 -10.98
CA ALA A 118 18.27 2.32 -11.36
C ALA A 118 17.50 1.75 -10.15
N ALA A 119 18.20 1.03 -9.26
CA ALA A 119 17.63 0.52 -8.02
C ALA A 119 17.17 1.65 -7.08
N ILE A 120 17.98 2.71 -6.91
CA ILE A 120 17.59 3.88 -6.10
C ILE A 120 16.31 4.51 -6.65
N GLN A 121 16.23 4.74 -7.96
CA GLN A 121 15.02 5.32 -8.54
C GLN A 121 13.79 4.44 -8.34
N ALA A 122 13.92 3.12 -8.49
CA ALA A 122 12.83 2.18 -8.26
C ALA A 122 12.34 2.21 -6.80
N ILE A 123 13.27 2.21 -5.84
CA ILE A 123 12.96 2.33 -4.42
C ILE A 123 12.33 3.69 -4.11
N ALA A 124 12.89 4.79 -4.63
CA ALA A 124 12.37 6.14 -4.42
C ALA A 124 10.93 6.28 -4.95
N ARG A 125 10.65 5.77 -6.15
CA ARG A 125 9.29 5.72 -6.70
C ARG A 125 8.34 4.90 -5.84
N HIS A 126 8.80 3.77 -5.31
CA HIS A 126 7.99 2.94 -4.44
C HIS A 126 7.65 3.63 -3.11
N ILE A 127 8.62 4.31 -2.50
CA ILE A 127 8.39 5.12 -1.29
C ILE A 127 7.46 6.29 -1.59
N ALA A 128 7.65 6.99 -2.72
CA ALA A 128 6.78 8.09 -3.15
C ALA A 128 5.34 7.61 -3.37
N LYS A 129 5.15 6.49 -4.08
CA LYS A 129 3.85 5.86 -4.27
C LYS A 129 3.21 5.49 -2.94
N ARG A 130 3.96 4.99 -1.95
CA ARG A 130 3.39 4.73 -0.62
C ARG A 130 2.97 6.02 0.08
N MET A 131 3.80 7.05 0.03
CA MET A 131 3.52 8.34 0.66
C MET A 131 2.30 9.03 0.04
N SER A 132 2.11 8.92 -1.28
CA SER A 132 0.93 9.47 -1.96
C SER A 132 -0.37 8.87 -1.41
N ILE A 133 -0.40 7.56 -1.12
CA ILE A 133 -1.55 6.89 -0.48
C ILE A 133 -1.81 7.45 0.91
N ILE A 134 -0.77 7.54 1.74
CA ILE A 134 -0.94 7.96 3.14
C ILE A 134 -1.45 9.40 3.19
N LEU A 135 -0.85 10.29 2.40
CA LEU A 135 -1.15 11.71 2.33
C LEU A 135 -2.39 12.06 1.50
N MET A 136 -2.95 11.11 0.74
CA MET A 136 -4.05 11.35 -0.20
C MET A 136 -3.72 12.42 -1.26
N ILE A 137 -2.46 12.49 -1.68
CA ILE A 137 -2.00 13.35 -2.78
C ILE A 137 -1.73 12.50 -4.01
N ASP A 138 -1.77 13.14 -5.18
CA ASP A 138 -1.38 12.47 -6.41
C ASP A 138 0.12 12.14 -6.40
N VAL A 139 0.48 10.95 -6.89
CA VAL A 139 1.88 10.52 -7.00
C VAL A 139 2.66 11.39 -7.97
N ASP A 140 2.00 11.92 -9.01
CA ASP A 140 2.61 12.83 -9.98
C ASP A 140 2.94 14.20 -9.37
N GLY A 141 2.34 14.54 -8.23
CA GLY A 141 2.67 15.72 -7.43
C GLY A 141 3.92 15.56 -6.55
N ILE A 142 4.53 14.37 -6.51
CA ILE A 142 5.69 14.07 -5.67
C ILE A 142 6.98 14.10 -6.48
N GLU A 143 7.89 14.99 -6.10
CA GLU A 143 9.22 15.09 -6.70
C GLU A 143 10.22 14.21 -5.95
N LEU A 144 10.82 13.24 -6.65
CA LEU A 144 11.70 12.25 -6.01
C LEU A 144 12.99 12.86 -5.44
N ASP A 145 13.59 13.80 -6.18
CA ASP A 145 14.83 14.51 -5.79
C ASP A 145 14.54 15.97 -5.40
N GLY A 146 13.29 16.26 -5.04
CA GLY A 146 12.82 17.61 -4.75
C GLY A 146 12.92 17.97 -3.25
N PRO A 147 11.89 18.65 -2.69
CA PRO A 147 11.92 19.11 -1.31
C PRO A 147 11.93 17.95 -0.31
N SER A 148 12.17 18.28 0.96
CA SER A 148 12.09 17.30 2.04
C SER A 148 10.76 16.55 2.01
N ILE A 149 10.80 15.25 2.32
CA ILE A 149 9.60 14.43 2.55
C ILE A 149 8.68 15.10 3.58
N ALA A 150 9.25 15.85 4.54
CA ALA A 150 8.50 16.59 5.55
C ALA A 150 7.58 17.67 4.96
N THR A 151 7.98 18.31 3.87
CA THR A 151 7.25 19.39 3.21
C THR A 151 5.90 18.94 2.64
N TYR A 152 5.77 17.64 2.33
CA TYR A 152 4.53 17.05 1.81
C TYR A 152 3.45 16.83 2.88
N GLY A 153 3.66 17.29 4.12
CA GLY A 153 2.67 17.17 5.20
C GLY A 153 2.94 16.01 6.15
N LEU A 154 4.20 15.60 6.31
CA LEU A 154 4.57 14.59 7.29
C LEU A 154 4.41 15.15 8.72
N ASP A 155 3.37 14.73 9.43
CA ASP A 155 3.15 15.04 10.84
C ASP A 155 3.54 13.86 11.76
N SER A 156 3.28 13.99 13.07
CA SER A 156 3.56 12.94 14.05
C SER A 156 2.78 11.64 13.82
N MET A 157 1.55 11.72 13.31
CA MET A 157 0.69 10.55 13.06
C MET A 157 1.12 9.84 11.77
N ILE A 158 1.25 10.60 10.68
CA ILE A 158 1.68 10.12 9.36
C ILE A 158 3.11 9.58 9.45
N GLY A 159 4.00 10.24 10.19
CA GLY A 159 5.38 9.76 10.40
C GLY A 159 5.47 8.46 11.18
N ALA A 160 4.57 8.23 12.14
CA ALA A 160 4.49 6.95 12.84
C ALA A 160 4.01 5.82 11.91
N GLU A 161 3.03 6.10 11.05
CA GLU A 161 2.55 5.16 10.03
C GLU A 161 3.68 4.83 9.04
N MET A 162 4.36 5.84 8.52
CA MET A 162 5.47 5.70 7.59
C MET A 162 6.62 4.88 8.19
N ARG A 163 7.03 5.16 9.43
CA ARG A 163 8.07 4.38 10.12
C ARG A 163 7.66 2.92 10.31
N THR A 164 6.41 2.68 10.67
CA THR A 164 5.86 1.33 10.81
C THR A 164 5.91 0.59 9.48
N TRP A 165 5.56 1.26 8.39
CA TRP A 165 5.64 0.70 7.04
C TRP A 165 7.07 0.43 6.61
N LEU A 166 8.01 1.38 6.77
CA LEU A 166 9.44 1.15 6.46
C LEU A 166 10.02 -0.06 7.19
N PHE A 167 9.59 -0.27 8.43
CA PHE A 167 10.00 -1.44 9.19
C PHE A 167 9.37 -2.73 8.66
N LYS A 168 8.07 -2.73 8.36
CA LYS A 168 7.37 -3.91 7.79
C LYS A 168 7.92 -4.28 6.41
N GLU A 169 8.17 -3.30 5.56
CA GLU A 169 8.54 -3.49 4.15
C GLU A 169 10.04 -3.78 4.00
N PHE A 170 10.90 -3.01 4.68
CA PHE A 170 12.35 -3.07 4.49
C PHE A 170 13.14 -3.50 5.73
N GLY A 171 12.47 -3.75 6.86
CA GLY A 171 13.17 -3.97 8.13
C GLY A 171 14.00 -2.77 8.60
N LEU A 172 13.64 -1.56 8.14
CA LEU A 172 14.33 -0.31 8.44
C LEU A 172 13.66 0.41 9.61
N ASN A 173 14.35 0.47 10.75
CA ASN A 173 13.89 1.25 11.91
C ASN A 173 14.44 2.68 11.82
N TYR A 174 13.73 3.55 11.09
CA TYR A 174 14.17 4.92 10.84
C TYR A 174 13.62 5.91 11.90
N PRO A 175 14.46 6.73 12.56
CA PRO A 175 14.02 7.72 13.55
C PRO A 175 13.11 8.79 12.95
N PHE A 176 12.03 9.15 13.66
CA PHE A 176 11.09 10.19 13.22
C PHE A 176 11.76 11.56 13.00
N GLN A 177 12.68 11.97 13.88
CA GLN A 177 13.42 13.22 13.72
C GLN A 177 14.24 13.25 12.43
N GLN A 178 14.71 12.10 11.94
CA GLN A 178 15.42 12.02 10.66
C GLN A 178 14.44 12.10 9.49
N LEU A 179 13.23 11.54 9.61
CA LEU A 179 12.18 11.68 8.58
C LEU A 179 11.77 13.14 8.38
N LEU A 180 11.76 13.92 9.47
CA LEU A 180 11.46 15.36 9.44
C LEU A 180 12.66 16.23 9.01
N SER A 181 13.79 15.63 8.65
CA SER A 181 14.98 16.40 8.27
C SER A 181 14.69 17.25 7.03
N PRO A 182 15.02 18.55 7.04
CA PRO A 182 14.77 19.45 5.90
C PRO A 182 15.59 19.08 4.66
N THR A 183 16.55 18.14 4.79
CA THR A 183 17.42 17.71 3.70
C THR A 183 17.08 16.32 3.15
N LEU A 184 16.11 15.61 3.75
CA LEU A 184 15.77 14.24 3.37
C LEU A 184 14.75 14.22 2.22
N SER A 185 15.22 13.97 1.00
CA SER A 185 14.39 13.68 -0.18
C SER A 185 14.06 12.19 -0.28
N PHE A 186 13.15 11.82 -1.18
CA PHE A 186 12.83 10.41 -1.45
C PHE A 186 14.02 9.63 -1.99
N THR A 187 14.85 10.25 -2.84
CA THR A 187 16.12 9.68 -3.33
C THR A 187 17.08 9.35 -2.18
N LYS A 188 17.29 10.27 -1.24
CA LYS A 188 18.19 10.04 -0.09
C LYS A 188 17.67 8.99 0.87
N LEU A 189 16.35 8.91 1.06
CA LEU A 189 15.76 7.83 1.85
C LEU A 189 15.90 6.48 1.13
N ALA A 190 15.75 6.47 -0.20
CA ALA A 190 15.96 5.29 -1.01
C ALA A 190 17.41 4.78 -0.96
N ASP A 191 18.40 5.67 -0.90
CA ASP A 191 19.80 5.29 -0.65
C ASP A 191 19.95 4.54 0.68
N VAL A 192 19.37 5.05 1.77
CA VAL A 192 19.42 4.38 3.08
C VAL A 192 18.73 3.01 3.04
N VAL A 193 17.61 2.90 2.33
CA VAL A 193 16.92 1.62 2.14
C VAL A 193 17.79 0.66 1.31
N ALA A 194 18.42 1.12 0.24
CA ALA A 194 19.31 0.31 -0.59
C ALA A 194 20.50 -0.23 0.22
N GLU A 195 21.15 0.62 1.04
CA GLU A 195 22.22 0.21 1.96
C GLU A 195 21.73 -0.85 2.96
N ARG A 196 20.52 -0.67 3.50
CA ARG A 196 19.92 -1.63 4.44
C ARG A 196 19.64 -2.98 3.78
N LEU A 197 19.09 -2.99 2.57
CA LEU A 197 18.83 -4.21 1.81
C LEU A 197 20.13 -4.94 1.45
N LEU A 198 21.19 -4.20 1.12
CA LEU A 198 22.53 -4.74 0.91
C LEU A 198 23.13 -5.35 2.19
N ALA A 199 22.95 -4.70 3.34
CA ALA A 199 23.44 -5.20 4.62
C ALA A 199 22.72 -6.49 5.07
N LEU A 200 21.40 -6.58 4.85
CA LEU A 200 20.60 -7.79 5.12
C LEU A 200 21.07 -8.99 4.28
N ARG A 201 21.60 -8.76 3.07
CA ARG A 201 22.19 -9.81 2.24
C ARG A 201 23.45 -10.41 2.87
N LEU A 202 24.31 -9.59 3.48
CA LEU A 202 25.54 -10.05 4.11
C LEU A 202 25.24 -10.90 5.35
N THR A 203 24.31 -10.46 6.19
CA THR A 203 23.92 -11.22 7.39
C THR A 203 23.18 -12.52 7.04
N GLY A 204 22.32 -12.51 6.02
CA GLY A 204 21.67 -13.73 5.50
C GLY A 204 22.66 -14.74 4.91
N SER A 205 23.72 -14.27 4.24
CA SER A 205 24.77 -15.15 3.71
C SER A 205 25.63 -15.77 4.82
N HIS A 206 25.90 -15.03 5.91
CA HIS A 206 26.60 -15.56 7.08
C HIS A 206 25.78 -16.60 7.85
N MET A 207 24.44 -16.48 7.95
CA MET A 207 23.59 -17.52 8.55
C MET A 207 23.54 -18.81 7.71
N LYS A 208 23.51 -18.72 6.37
CA LYS A 208 23.55 -19.90 5.49
C LYS A 208 24.88 -20.65 5.58
N LEU A 209 26.01 -19.95 5.70
CA LEU A 209 27.32 -20.55 5.91
C LEU A 209 27.46 -21.20 7.30
N ALA A 210 26.90 -20.60 8.35
CA ALA A 210 26.90 -21.17 9.69
C ALA A 210 26.09 -22.49 9.78
N HIS A 211 24.98 -22.60 9.03
CA HIS A 211 24.20 -23.83 8.97
C HIS A 211 24.85 -24.94 8.12
N MET A 212 25.71 -24.58 7.16
CA MET A 212 26.41 -25.54 6.30
C MET A 212 27.71 -26.08 6.91
N LEU A 213 28.28 -25.39 7.91
CA LEU A 213 29.45 -25.84 8.68
C LEU A 213 29.08 -26.70 9.92
N LEU A 214 27.79 -26.92 10.15
CA LEU A 214 27.25 -27.70 11.28
C LEU A 214 26.52 -28.98 10.84
N ALA A 215 26.63 -29.35 9.56
CA ALA A 215 26.18 -30.63 8.99
C ALA A 215 27.38 -31.40 8.43
#